data_AF-A0A1Q6LIL9-F1
#
_entry.id   AF-A0A1Q6LIL9-F1
#
_cell.length_a   1.000
_cell.length_b   1.000
_cell.length_c   1.000
_cell.angle_alpha   90.00
_cell.angle_beta   90.00
_cell.angle_gamma   90.00
#
_symmetry.space_group_name_H-M   'P 1'
#
loop_
_entity.id
_entity.type
_entity.pdbx_description
1 polymer ?
#
loop_
_entity_poly.entity_id
_entity_poly.type
_entity_poly.pdbx_seq_one_letter_code
_entity_poly.pdbx_strand_id
1 'polypeptide(L)'
;MEKEIISYLSKKIIRKFQNKFGNRINIEEELNIFLKSSLSEDSKKKTLELLYLFQLYNDAYIGPDPRGKSTLLGYVSSVLRSQTEDEFNTKIENLEHAVEMCKLAETHPISTTKRMLEDAEKYKNSHF
;
A
#
# COMPACT_ATOMS: atom_id res chain seq x y z
N MET A 1 -10.26 23.68 5.33
CA MET A 1 -10.12 22.49 6.18
C MET A 1 -9.89 21.21 5.36
N GLU A 2 -10.88 20.66 4.64
CA GLU A 2 -10.70 19.37 3.94
C GLU A 2 -9.57 19.37 2.89
N LYS A 3 -9.53 20.39 2.02
CA LYS A 3 -8.43 20.57 1.06
C LYS A 3 -7.05 20.72 1.72
N GLU A 4 -7.00 21.30 2.92
CA GLU A 4 -5.76 21.46 3.69
C GLU A 4 -5.34 20.12 4.30
N ILE A 5 -6.28 19.31 4.79
CA ILE A 5 -6.03 17.95 5.29
C ILE A 5 -5.46 17.09 4.16
N ILE A 6 -6.11 17.08 2.99
CA ILE A 6 -5.64 16.34 1.81
C ILE A 6 -4.23 16.77 1.42
N SER A 7 -3.97 18.08 1.34
CA SER A 7 -2.65 18.64 0.98
C SER A 7 -1.57 18.31 2.01
N TYR A 8 -1.89 18.38 3.30
CA TYR A 8 -0.95 18.06 4.36
C TYR A 8 -0.62 16.55 4.39
N LEU A 9 -1.66 15.71 4.30
CA LEU A 9 -1.52 14.27 4.34
C LEU A 9 -0.78 13.74 3.11
N SER A 10 -1.05 14.27 1.91
CA SER A 10 -0.34 13.88 0.68
C SER A 10 1.16 14.15 0.77
N LYS A 11 1.57 15.33 1.25
CA LYS A 11 3.00 15.65 1.49
C LYS A 11 3.64 14.70 2.49
N LYS A 12 2.93 14.35 3.56
CA LYS A 12 3.38 13.39 4.57
C LYS A 12 3.57 11.99 3.97
N ILE A 13 2.63 11.54 3.13
CA ILE A 13 2.68 10.26 2.42
C ILE A 13 3.88 10.24 1.45
N ILE A 14 4.03 11.26 0.61
CA ILE A 14 5.13 11.37 -0.36
C ILE A 14 6.47 11.20 0.34
N ARG A 15 6.72 11.96 1.41
CA ARG A 15 7.97 11.87 2.19
C ARG A 15 8.22 10.46 2.75
N LYS A 16 7.18 9.83 3.31
CA LYS A 16 7.27 8.48 3.89
C LYS A 16 7.54 7.42 2.83
N PHE A 17 6.88 7.51 1.68
CA PHE A 17 7.07 6.59 0.57
C PHE A 17 8.47 6.74 -0.04
N GLN A 18 8.94 7.97 -0.28
CA GLN A 18 10.29 8.22 -0.79
C GLN A 18 11.35 7.62 0.16
N ASN A 19 11.20 7.82 1.47
CA ASN A 19 12.12 7.25 2.46
C ASN A 19 12.10 5.71 2.49
N LYS A 20 10.93 5.09 2.30
CA LYS A 20 10.74 3.64 2.49
C LYS A 20 10.98 2.83 1.22
N PHE A 21 10.59 3.36 0.07
CA PHE A 21 10.59 2.66 -1.21
C PHE A 21 11.59 3.24 -2.21
N GLY A 22 12.20 4.39 -1.91
CA GLY A 22 13.12 5.08 -2.82
C GLY A 22 12.46 5.32 -4.18
N ASN A 23 13.20 5.00 -5.25
CA ASN A 23 12.76 5.20 -6.63
C ASN A 23 11.93 4.04 -7.20
N ARG A 24 11.48 3.08 -6.38
CA ARG A 24 10.64 1.96 -6.85
C ARG A 24 9.25 2.39 -7.29
N ILE A 25 8.80 3.56 -6.82
CA ILE A 25 7.54 4.19 -7.19
C ILE A 25 7.73 5.70 -7.26
N ASN A 26 7.26 6.33 -8.34
CA ASN A 26 7.24 7.79 -8.46
C ASN A 26 5.99 8.36 -7.76
N ILE A 27 5.95 8.19 -6.44
CA ILE A 27 4.76 8.48 -5.62
C ILE A 27 4.32 9.94 -5.72
N GLU A 28 5.26 10.87 -5.87
CA GLU A 28 4.97 12.30 -5.92
C GLU A 28 4.20 12.65 -7.19
N GLU A 29 4.67 12.19 -8.34
CA GLU A 29 3.99 12.42 -9.61
C GLU A 29 2.64 11.70 -9.67
N GLU A 30 2.62 10.40 -9.35
CA GLU A 30 1.41 9.58 -9.43
C GLU A 30 0.30 10.11 -8.49
N LEU A 31 0.65 10.49 -7.24
CA LEU A 31 -0.31 11.05 -6.30
C LEU A 31 -0.80 12.44 -6.72
N ASN A 32 0.07 13.28 -7.28
CA ASN A 32 -0.31 14.61 -7.75
C ASN A 32 -1.29 14.54 -8.93
N ILE A 33 -1.10 13.59 -9.86
CA ILE A 33 -2.03 13.32 -10.96
C ILE A 33 -3.36 12.83 -10.39
N PHE A 34 -3.32 11.82 -9.52
CA PHE A 34 -4.50 11.23 -8.89
C PHE A 34 -5.37 12.27 -8.16
N LEU A 35 -4.76 13.17 -7.37
CA LEU A 35 -5.49 14.20 -6.63
C LEU A 35 -6.14 15.27 -7.54
N LYS A 36 -5.59 15.48 -8.74
CA LYS A 36 -6.13 16.40 -9.76
C LYS A 36 -7.18 15.76 -10.67
N SER A 37 -7.38 14.44 -10.59
CA SER A 37 -8.37 13.72 -11.38
C SER A 37 -9.82 14.13 -11.03
N SER A 38 -10.76 13.72 -11.88
CA SER A 38 -12.21 13.92 -11.67
C SER A 38 -12.82 13.00 -10.60
N LEU A 39 -12.03 12.13 -9.96
CA LEU A 39 -12.50 11.30 -8.86
C LEU A 39 -13.04 12.16 -7.71
N SER A 40 -14.04 11.61 -7.04
CA SER A 40 -14.68 12.18 -5.87
C SER A 40 -13.69 12.43 -4.74
N GLU A 41 -14.05 13.36 -3.86
CA GLU A 41 -13.24 13.68 -2.70
C GLU A 41 -13.13 12.48 -1.74
N ASP A 42 -14.18 11.67 -1.63
CA ASP A 42 -14.21 10.48 -0.78
C ASP A 42 -13.24 9.39 -1.30
N SER A 43 -13.24 9.13 -2.61
CA SER A 43 -12.25 8.24 -3.24
C SER A 43 -10.82 8.70 -2.98
N LYS A 44 -10.58 10.02 -3.01
CA LYS A 44 -9.28 10.61 -2.71
C LYS A 44 -8.89 10.45 -1.23
N LYS A 45 -9.80 10.73 -0.30
CA LYS A 45 -9.57 10.56 1.15
C LYS A 45 -9.28 9.09 1.49
N LYS A 46 -10.12 8.18 1.02
CA LYS A 46 -9.96 6.73 1.18
C LYS A 46 -8.58 6.26 0.70
N THR A 47 -8.16 6.73 -0.47
CA THR A 47 -6.83 6.41 -1.00
C THR A 47 -5.71 6.92 -0.11
N LEU A 48 -5.78 8.19 0.32
CA LEU A 48 -4.75 8.76 1.20
C LEU A 48 -4.64 8.00 2.53
N GLU A 49 -5.76 7.61 3.14
CA GLU A 49 -5.78 6.78 4.34
C GLU A 49 -5.09 5.43 4.09
N LEU A 50 -5.46 4.74 3.02
CA LEU A 50 -4.86 3.44 2.68
C LEU A 50 -3.37 3.56 2.39
N LEU A 51 -2.92 4.57 1.66
CA LEU A 51 -1.49 4.81 1.43
C LEU A 51 -0.76 5.10 2.74
N TYR A 52 -1.37 5.88 3.63
CA TYR A 52 -0.80 6.16 4.94
C TYR A 52 -0.65 4.87 5.77
N LEU A 53 -1.65 4.00 5.80
CA LEU A 53 -1.57 2.72 6.52
C LEU A 53 -0.59 1.75 5.85
N PHE A 54 -0.58 1.70 4.52
CA PHE A 54 0.34 0.88 3.73
C PHE A 54 1.79 1.17 4.11
N GLN A 55 2.20 2.45 4.13
CA GLN A 55 3.58 2.78 4.51
C GLN A 55 3.91 2.42 5.97
N LEU A 56 2.93 2.40 6.88
CA LEU A 56 3.16 1.96 8.26
C LEU A 56 3.45 0.47 8.32
N TYR A 57 2.61 -0.35 7.67
CA TYR A 57 2.57 -1.80 7.91
C TYR A 57 3.29 -2.64 6.85
N ASN A 58 3.79 -2.06 5.77
CA ASN A 58 4.40 -2.80 4.67
C ASN A 58 5.63 -3.67 5.06
N ASP A 59 6.26 -3.43 6.21
CA ASP A 59 7.41 -4.25 6.62
C ASP A 59 6.99 -5.60 7.18
N ALA A 60 5.73 -5.74 7.60
CA ALA A 60 5.18 -6.95 8.17
C ALA A 60 5.38 -8.17 7.26
N TYR A 61 5.64 -9.32 7.88
CA TYR A 61 5.78 -10.57 7.16
C TYR A 61 4.41 -11.08 6.71
N ILE A 62 4.16 -11.06 5.40
CA ILE A 62 2.91 -11.54 4.79
C ILE A 62 3.03 -12.89 4.09
N GLY A 63 4.25 -13.42 3.91
CA GLY A 63 4.49 -14.71 3.30
C GLY A 63 5.91 -14.84 2.75
N PRO A 64 6.28 -16.06 2.28
CA PRO A 64 7.65 -16.37 1.90
C PRO A 64 8.02 -15.93 0.48
N ASP A 65 7.03 -15.64 -0.38
CA ASP A 65 7.28 -15.19 -1.76
C ASP A 65 7.77 -13.73 -1.77
N PRO A 66 9.04 -13.46 -2.15
CA PRO A 66 9.57 -12.10 -2.18
C PRO A 66 8.87 -11.21 -3.22
N ARG A 67 8.24 -11.80 -4.25
CA ARG A 67 7.45 -11.06 -5.26
C ARG A 67 6.18 -10.48 -4.65
N GLY A 68 5.70 -11.03 -3.54
CA GLY A 68 4.53 -10.53 -2.82
C GLY A 68 4.64 -9.03 -2.54
N LYS A 69 5.79 -8.56 -2.05
CA LYS A 69 6.01 -7.12 -1.78
C LYS A 69 6.00 -6.25 -3.04
N SER A 70 6.54 -6.73 -4.16
CA SER A 70 6.48 -6.02 -5.44
C SER A 70 5.03 -5.90 -5.94
N THR A 71 4.23 -6.95 -5.77
CA THR A 71 2.80 -6.94 -6.10
C THR A 71 2.04 -5.90 -5.29
N LEU A 72 2.35 -5.74 -4.00
CA LEU A 72 1.68 -4.73 -3.15
C LEU A 72 1.89 -3.30 -3.66
N LEU A 73 3.13 -2.96 -4.05
CA LEU A 73 3.42 -1.65 -4.67
C LEU A 73 2.71 -1.48 -6.02
N GLY A 74 2.53 -2.58 -6.76
CA GLY A 74 1.72 -2.59 -7.98
C GLY A 74 0.27 -2.16 -7.73
N TYR A 75 -0.34 -2.56 -6.61
CA TYR A 75 -1.69 -2.12 -6.26
C TYR A 75 -1.77 -0.62 -5.97
N VAL A 76 -0.76 -0.07 -5.29
CA VAL A 76 -0.66 1.38 -5.07
C VAL A 76 -0.65 2.13 -6.41
N SER A 77 0.27 1.78 -7.31
CA SER A 77 0.35 2.45 -8.62
C SER A 77 -0.90 2.23 -9.46
N SER A 78 -1.53 1.05 -9.36
CA SER A 78 -2.78 0.77 -10.07
C SER A 78 -3.89 1.75 -9.67
N VAL A 79 -4.09 1.94 -8.37
CA VAL A 79 -5.09 2.87 -7.81
C VAL A 79 -4.78 4.33 -8.19
N LEU A 80 -3.53 4.76 -8.07
CA LEU A 80 -3.12 6.14 -8.37
C LEU A 80 -3.28 6.50 -9.86
N ARG A 81 -3.30 5.50 -10.74
CA ARG A 81 -3.52 5.70 -12.18
C ARG A 81 -4.99 5.72 -12.58
N SER A 82 -5.92 5.43 -11.67
CA SER A 82 -7.35 5.43 -11.99
C SER A 82 -7.84 6.81 -12.41
N GLN A 83 -8.61 6.86 -13.50
CA GLN A 83 -9.18 8.10 -14.04
C GLN A 83 -10.71 8.17 -13.88
N THR A 84 -11.38 7.03 -13.66
CA THR A 84 -12.83 6.93 -13.47
C THR A 84 -13.17 6.23 -12.16
N GLU A 85 -14.37 6.49 -11.63
CA GLU A 85 -14.82 5.85 -10.38
C GLU A 85 -14.97 4.33 -10.51
N ASP A 86 -15.42 3.83 -11.65
CA ASP A 86 -15.55 2.38 -11.89
C ASP A 86 -14.19 1.68 -11.85
N GLU A 87 -13.19 2.28 -12.49
CA GLU A 87 -11.81 1.79 -12.46
C GLU A 87 -11.23 1.87 -11.05
N PHE A 88 -11.48 2.98 -10.35
CA PHE A 88 -11.07 3.18 -8.97
C PHE A 88 -11.64 2.11 -8.03
N ASN A 89 -12.96 1.88 -8.07
CA ASN A 89 -13.65 0.94 -7.21
C ASN A 89 -13.12 -0.49 -7.38
N THR A 90 -12.81 -0.90 -8.62
CA THR A 90 -12.24 -2.23 -8.87
C THR A 90 -10.83 -2.37 -8.28
N LYS A 91 -10.01 -1.32 -8.36
CA LYS A 91 -8.61 -1.39 -7.95
C LYS A 91 -8.40 -1.14 -6.47
N ILE A 92 -9.25 -0.32 -5.85
CA ILE A 92 -9.12 0.05 -4.44
C ILE A 92 -9.31 -1.16 -3.53
N GLU A 93 -10.17 -2.11 -3.90
CA GLU A 93 -10.41 -3.36 -3.16
C GLU A 93 -9.12 -4.18 -2.98
N ASN A 94 -8.28 -4.25 -4.01
CA ASN A 94 -6.99 -4.95 -3.93
C ASN A 94 -6.03 -4.25 -2.96
N LEU A 95 -6.02 -2.92 -2.96
CA LEU A 95 -5.19 -2.14 -2.03
C LEU A 95 -5.72 -2.26 -0.59
N GLU A 96 -7.04 -2.24 -0.39
CA GLU A 96 -7.67 -2.45 0.92
C GLU A 96 -7.28 -3.81 1.51
N HIS A 97 -7.42 -4.87 0.71
CA HIS A 97 -7.06 -6.21 1.15
C HIS A 97 -5.57 -6.31 1.50
N ALA A 98 -4.70 -5.74 0.66
CA ALA A 98 -3.27 -5.66 0.91
C ALA A 98 -2.92 -4.95 2.23
N VAL A 99 -3.53 -3.78 2.47
CA VAL A 99 -3.32 -3.00 3.70
C VAL A 99 -3.80 -3.76 4.93
N GLU A 100 -4.98 -4.39 4.86
CA GLU A 100 -5.51 -5.16 5.99
C GLU A 100 -4.64 -6.38 6.31
N MET A 101 -4.15 -7.10 5.30
CA MET A 101 -3.19 -8.20 5.53
C MET A 101 -1.91 -7.71 6.23
N CYS A 102 -1.34 -6.60 5.77
CA CYS A 102 -0.15 -6.02 6.39
C CYS A 102 -0.41 -5.59 7.82
N LYS A 103 -1.54 -4.90 8.06
CA LYS A 103 -1.96 -4.44 9.38
C LYS A 103 -2.19 -5.59 10.34
N LEU A 104 -2.89 -6.65 9.91
CA LEU A 104 -3.10 -7.84 10.73
C LEU A 104 -1.78 -8.51 11.08
N ALA A 105 -0.87 -8.63 10.12
CA ALA A 105 0.44 -9.21 10.36
C ALA A 105 1.28 -8.40 11.37
N GLU A 106 1.27 -7.08 11.27
CA GLU A 106 1.99 -6.20 12.20
C GLU A 106 1.38 -6.23 13.61
N THR A 107 0.04 -6.20 13.70
CA THR A 107 -0.68 -6.11 14.99
C THR A 107 -0.80 -7.45 15.71
N HIS A 108 -0.45 -8.57 15.06
CA HIS A 108 -0.42 -9.91 15.65
C HIS A 108 0.97 -10.54 15.55
N PRO A 109 2.00 -9.97 16.21
CA PRO A 109 3.39 -10.36 15.97
C PRO A 109 3.71 -11.81 16.36
N ILE A 110 3.03 -12.39 17.36
CA ILE A 110 3.26 -13.79 17.78
C ILE A 110 2.82 -14.76 16.68
N SER A 111 1.61 -14.61 16.14
CA SER A 111 1.11 -15.47 15.07
C SER A 111 1.89 -15.27 13.77
N THR A 112 2.24 -14.02 13.45
CA THR A 112 3.07 -13.69 12.29
C THR A 112 4.46 -14.31 12.39
N THR A 113 5.11 -14.22 13.56
CA THR A 113 6.44 -14.82 13.78
C THR A 113 6.38 -16.34 13.69
N LYS A 114 5.34 -16.96 14.28
CA LYS A 114 5.12 -18.40 14.16
C LYS A 114 5.02 -18.83 12.69
N ARG A 115 4.17 -18.16 11.91
CA ARG A 115 4.02 -18.44 10.46
C ARG A 115 5.34 -18.26 9.70
N MET A 116 6.10 -17.22 10.02
CA MET A 116 7.41 -16.97 9.40
C MET A 116 8.40 -18.11 9.66
N LEU A 117 8.44 -18.64 10.87
CA LEU A 117 9.29 -19.78 11.21
C LEU A 117 8.82 -21.07 10.52
N GLU A 118 7.51 -21.34 10.50
CA GLU A 118 6.92 -22.49 9.81
C GLU A 118 7.20 -22.46 8.29
N ASP A 119 7.06 -21.29 7.66
CA ASP A 119 7.39 -21.11 6.25
C ASP A 119 8.89 -21.30 5.99
N ALA A 120 9.76 -20.77 6.86
CA ALA A 120 11.21 -20.94 6.73
C ALA A 120 11.62 -22.43 6.80
N GLU A 121 10.95 -23.23 7.63
CA GLU A 121 11.16 -24.68 7.66
C GLU A 121 10.61 -25.38 6.41
N LYS A 122 9.37 -25.06 6.03
CA LYS A 122 8.66 -25.68 4.90
C LYS A 122 9.36 -25.42 3.56
N TYR A 123 9.86 -24.20 3.36
CA TYR A 123 10.46 -23.75 2.10
C TYR A 123 11.99 -23.74 2.14
N LYS A 124 12.62 -24.33 3.17
CA LYS A 124 14.08 -24.38 3.34
C LYS A 124 14.84 -24.92 2.12
N ASN A 125 14.21 -25.83 1.36
CA ASN A 125 14.78 -26.47 0.17
C ASN A 125 14.16 -25.96 -1.14
N SER A 126 13.30 -24.94 -1.07
CA SER A 126 12.67 -24.33 -2.24
C SER A 126 13.52 -23.15 -2.71
N HIS A 127 14.05 -23.22 -3.92
CA HIS A 127 14.63 -22.06 -4.59
C HIS A 127 13.49 -21.27 -5.23
N PHE A 128 13.21 -20.08 -4.69
CA PHE A 128 12.34 -19.08 -5.31
C PHE A 128 13.16 -18.08 -6.11
#